data_AF-A0AAV9W9Y6-F1
#
_entry.id   AF-A0AAV9W9Y6-F1
#
_cell.length_a   1.000
_cell.length_b   1.000
_cell.length_c   1.000
_cell.angle_alpha   90.00
_cell.angle_beta   90.00
_cell.angle_gamma   90.00
#
_symmetry.space_group_name_H-M   'P 1'
#
loop_
_entity.id
_entity.type
_entity.pdbx_description
1 polymer ?
#
loop_
_entity_poly.entity_id
_entity_poly.type
_entity_poly.pdbx_seq_one_letter_code
_entity_poly.pdbx_strand_id
1 'polypeptide(L)'
;MHFVSTALAVCAAISAATATSLYHRNRCDIRRGEDIFPRFSEYSDWAICKGIITKHRFPNLQAPNNCGGCVRYYRGIDMTGVVTEVHFYHPKVRNACDCAAKCLERPNNCTNWVWKHTFMPDVDGGKRSCTLYSSPNLPSDVNLAYNLDLSQGFLPLDPKNNPQNGSAAPLTFLDAANTIPDRFGVSGFMVQDQNNRQFC
;
A
#
# COMPACT_ATOMS: atom_id res chain seq x y z
N MET A 1 -59.78 -44.27 -44.01
CA MET A 1 -59.11 -45.58 -43.80
C MET A 1 -57.71 -45.25 -43.27
N HIS A 2 -57.43 -45.36 -41.96
CA HIS A 2 -57.04 -46.61 -41.26
C HIS A 2 -55.66 -47.10 -41.75
N PHE A 3 -54.58 -47.36 -40.99
CA PHE A 3 -54.23 -47.57 -39.57
C PHE A 3 -52.65 -47.48 -39.50
N VAL A 4 -51.99 -46.89 -38.48
CA VAL A 4 -51.28 -47.53 -37.33
C VAL A 4 -50.01 -48.32 -37.70
N SER A 5 -48.90 -48.46 -36.96
CA SER A 5 -48.17 -47.86 -35.81
C SER A 5 -47.02 -48.85 -35.52
N THR A 6 -45.84 -48.41 -35.04
CA THR A 6 -44.97 -49.05 -34.00
C THR A 6 -43.60 -48.36 -34.03
N ALA A 7 -43.21 -47.49 -33.10
CA ALA A 7 -42.85 -47.70 -31.68
C ALA A 7 -41.49 -48.38 -31.49
N LEU A 8 -40.50 -47.66 -30.93
CA LEU A 8 -39.80 -48.10 -29.72
C LEU A 8 -39.09 -46.91 -29.05
N ALA A 9 -39.45 -46.70 -27.79
CA ALA A 9 -38.79 -45.79 -26.86
C ALA A 9 -37.72 -46.57 -26.08
N VAL A 10 -36.59 -45.92 -25.80
CA VAL A 10 -35.76 -46.26 -24.63
C VAL A 10 -35.39 -44.95 -23.95
N CYS A 11 -35.95 -44.75 -22.76
CA CYS A 11 -35.52 -43.76 -21.80
C CYS A 11 -34.20 -44.21 -21.14
N ALA A 12 -33.24 -43.30 -21.03
CA ALA A 12 -32.31 -43.26 -19.91
C ALA A 12 -31.93 -41.80 -19.64
N ALA A 13 -32.62 -41.20 -18.67
CA ALA A 13 -32.08 -40.04 -17.96
C ALA A 13 -31.03 -40.54 -16.97
N ILE A 14 -29.91 -39.83 -16.82
CA ILE A 14 -29.32 -39.41 -15.54
C ILE A 14 -28.19 -38.40 -15.82
N SER A 15 -28.35 -37.29 -15.14
CA SER A 15 -27.49 -36.15 -14.85
C SER A 15 -25.97 -36.34 -14.91
N ALA A 16 -25.30 -35.38 -15.55
CA ALA A 16 -24.04 -34.85 -15.05
C ALA A 16 -23.96 -33.36 -15.42
N ALA A 17 -24.51 -32.51 -14.55
CA ALA A 17 -24.10 -31.12 -14.45
C ALA A 17 -22.59 -31.13 -14.15
N THR A 18 -21.77 -30.94 -15.18
CA THR A 18 -20.35 -30.66 -15.01
C THR A 18 -20.14 -29.20 -15.33
N ALA A 19 -19.77 -28.50 -14.26
CA ALA A 19 -19.58 -27.08 -14.18
C ALA A 19 -18.89 -26.54 -15.44
N THR A 20 -19.58 -25.63 -16.14
CA THR A 20 -18.88 -24.51 -16.75
C THR A 20 -18.11 -23.86 -15.61
N SER A 21 -16.81 -24.15 -15.54
CA SER A 21 -15.87 -23.43 -14.70
C SER A 21 -16.14 -21.94 -14.95
N LEU A 22 -16.75 -21.30 -13.95
CA LEU A 22 -16.81 -19.86 -13.86
C LEU A 22 -15.35 -19.42 -13.81
N TYR A 23 -14.82 -19.10 -14.99
CA TYR A 23 -13.57 -18.37 -15.12
C TYR A 23 -13.84 -16.97 -14.59
N HIS A 24 -13.85 -16.85 -13.27
CA HIS A 24 -13.92 -15.59 -12.55
C HIS A 24 -12.56 -14.93 -12.74
N ARG A 25 -12.36 -14.29 -13.91
CA ARG A 25 -11.27 -13.32 -14.08
C ARG A 25 -11.48 -12.26 -13.02
N ASN A 26 -10.68 -12.31 -11.96
CA ASN A 26 -10.56 -11.21 -11.04
C ASN A 26 -10.13 -9.98 -11.87
N ARG A 27 -11.05 -9.02 -12.03
CA ARG A 27 -10.83 -7.75 -12.73
C ARG A 27 -9.76 -6.87 -12.06
N CYS A 28 -9.13 -7.36 -10.99
CA CYS A 28 -8.12 -6.66 -10.19
C CYS A 28 -6.69 -7.23 -10.38
N ASP A 29 -6.42 -8.08 -11.39
CA ASP A 29 -5.08 -8.62 -11.65
C ASP A 29 -4.12 -7.53 -12.15
N ILE A 30 -3.47 -6.82 -11.22
CA ILE A 30 -2.34 -5.96 -11.54
C ILE A 30 -1.05 -6.79 -11.53
N ARG A 31 -0.48 -6.99 -12.72
CA ARG A 31 0.84 -7.61 -12.89
C ARG A 31 1.97 -6.57 -12.74
N ARG A 32 2.89 -6.89 -11.81
CA ARG A 32 4.23 -6.33 -11.51
C ARG A 32 4.29 -5.05 -10.66
N GLY A 33 4.94 -5.19 -9.51
CA GLY A 33 4.97 -4.22 -8.41
C GLY A 33 6.29 -3.46 -8.24
N GLU A 34 6.97 -3.12 -9.33
CA GLU A 34 8.13 -2.20 -9.27
C GLU A 34 7.72 -0.76 -9.60
N ASP A 35 6.95 -0.57 -10.67
CA ASP A 35 6.30 0.70 -11.01
C ASP A 35 4.81 0.58 -10.71
N ILE A 36 4.39 1.16 -9.59
CA ILE A 36 3.01 1.15 -9.12
C ILE A 36 2.18 2.32 -9.67
N PHE A 37 2.79 3.18 -10.51
CA PHE A 37 2.15 4.37 -11.04
C PHE A 37 1.55 4.11 -12.43
N PRO A 38 0.32 4.60 -12.69
CA PRO A 38 -0.21 4.60 -14.05
C PRO A 38 0.59 5.55 -14.95
N ARG A 39 0.35 5.46 -16.27
CA ARG A 39 0.95 6.41 -17.22
C ARG A 39 0.52 7.83 -16.88
N PHE A 40 1.42 8.78 -17.09
CA PHE A 40 1.18 10.19 -16.72
C PHE A 40 -0.05 10.81 -17.41
N SER A 41 -0.39 10.34 -18.61
CA SER A 41 -1.58 10.76 -19.37
C SER A 41 -2.92 10.30 -18.77
N GLU A 42 -2.91 9.42 -17.77
CA GLU A 42 -4.10 8.78 -17.20
C GLU A 42 -4.33 9.25 -15.75
N TYR A 43 -4.41 10.57 -15.54
CA TYR A 43 -4.54 11.21 -14.22
C TYR A 43 -5.73 10.71 -13.37
N SER A 44 -6.81 10.29 -14.02
CA SER A 44 -7.99 9.76 -13.35
C SER A 44 -7.80 8.37 -12.72
N ASP A 45 -6.73 7.65 -13.06
CA ASP A 45 -6.49 6.27 -12.60
C ASP A 45 -5.49 6.14 -11.45
N TRP A 46 -5.08 7.25 -10.82
CA TRP A 46 -3.96 7.37 -9.87
C TRP A 46 -4.14 6.63 -8.55
N ALA A 47 -5.18 5.83 -8.36
CA ALA A 47 -5.17 4.87 -7.26
C ALA A 47 -4.05 3.83 -7.46
N ILE A 48 -3.02 3.87 -6.61
CA ILE A 48 -1.91 2.92 -6.58
C ILE A 48 -2.29 1.67 -5.78
N CYS A 49 -1.56 0.58 -5.98
CA CYS A 49 -1.73 -0.66 -5.22
C CYS A 49 -3.12 -1.32 -5.34
N LYS A 50 -3.86 -0.97 -6.40
CA LYS A 50 -5.08 -1.65 -6.83
C LYS A 50 -4.86 -3.16 -6.88
N GLY A 51 -5.82 -3.94 -6.36
CA GLY A 51 -5.72 -5.40 -6.29
C GLY A 51 -4.83 -5.95 -5.17
N ILE A 52 -3.96 -5.14 -4.55
CA ILE A 52 -3.17 -5.51 -3.36
C ILE A 52 -3.80 -4.93 -2.08
N ILE A 53 -4.25 -3.67 -2.13
CA ILE A 53 -4.91 -2.96 -1.03
C ILE A 53 -6.42 -2.98 -1.24
N THR A 54 -7.03 -4.14 -1.07
CA THR A 54 -8.45 -4.34 -1.36
C THR A 54 -9.32 -4.22 -0.11
N LYS A 55 -10.63 -4.02 -0.29
CA LYS A 55 -11.60 -4.12 0.81
C LYS A 55 -11.70 -5.53 1.40
N HIS A 56 -11.29 -6.56 0.65
CA HIS A 56 -11.20 -7.91 1.19
C HIS A 56 -10.03 -8.03 2.18
N ARG A 57 -8.87 -7.46 1.85
CA ARG A 57 -7.69 -7.49 2.73
C ARG A 57 -7.84 -6.51 3.91
N PHE A 58 -8.45 -5.37 3.66
CA PHE A 58 -8.68 -4.30 4.63
C PHE A 58 -10.18 -3.96 4.68
N PRO A 59 -10.98 -4.67 5.49
CA PRO A 59 -12.44 -4.52 5.52
C PRO A 59 -12.94 -3.10 5.79
N ASN A 60 -12.16 -2.32 6.54
CA ASN A 60 -12.50 -0.95 6.91
C ASN A 60 -12.07 0.09 5.86
N LEU A 61 -11.39 -0.33 4.78
CA LEU A 61 -10.91 0.55 3.73
C LEU A 61 -12.07 1.25 3.01
N GLN A 62 -12.01 2.58 2.99
CA GLN A 62 -12.94 3.43 2.26
C GLN A 62 -12.49 3.62 0.81
N ALA A 63 -12.54 2.52 0.05
CA ALA A 63 -12.33 2.55 -1.40
C ALA A 63 -13.67 2.57 -2.15
N PRO A 64 -13.77 3.29 -3.30
CA PRO A 64 -15.00 3.34 -4.10
C PRO A 64 -15.45 1.97 -4.64
N ASN A 65 -14.52 1.02 -4.78
CA ASN A 65 -14.79 -0.33 -5.26
C ASN A 65 -13.93 -1.38 -4.53
N ASN A 66 -14.20 -2.66 -4.81
CA ASN A 66 -13.52 -3.77 -4.15
C ASN A 66 -12.07 -3.98 -4.62
N CYS A 67 -11.69 -3.50 -5.81
CA CYS A 67 -10.31 -3.50 -6.30
C CYS A 67 -9.48 -2.35 -5.69
N GLY A 68 -9.82 -1.91 -4.47
CA GLY A 68 -9.29 -0.72 -3.80
C GLY A 68 -7.79 -0.51 -3.92
N GLY A 69 -7.39 0.74 -3.73
CA GLY A 69 -6.02 1.22 -3.81
C GLY A 69 -5.91 2.54 -3.03
N CYS A 70 -4.71 3.12 -2.99
CA CYS A 70 -4.46 4.39 -2.30
C CYS A 70 -4.42 5.55 -3.30
N VAL A 71 -5.06 6.66 -2.96
CA VAL A 71 -5.10 7.90 -3.76
C VAL A 71 -4.34 9.06 -3.09
N ARG A 72 -3.97 8.92 -1.82
CA ARG A 72 -3.23 9.94 -1.06
C ARG A 72 -1.76 9.55 -0.89
N TYR A 73 -0.95 9.92 -1.89
CA TYR A 73 0.48 9.68 -1.88
C TYR A 73 1.24 10.77 -2.65
N TYR A 74 2.54 10.79 -2.44
CA TYR A 74 3.49 11.62 -3.14
C TYR A 74 4.56 10.74 -3.78
N ARG A 75 4.73 10.95 -5.08
CA ARG A 75 5.79 10.29 -5.84
C ARG A 75 7.09 11.07 -5.70
N GLY A 76 8.18 10.36 -5.41
CA GLY A 76 9.52 10.90 -5.28
C GLY A 76 9.74 11.77 -4.04
N ILE A 77 8.75 11.82 -3.15
CA ILE A 77 8.81 12.60 -1.92
C ILE A 77 8.99 11.65 -0.75
N ASP A 78 9.90 12.03 0.14
CA ASP A 78 10.20 11.36 1.39
C ASP A 78 9.39 12.05 2.51
N MET A 79 8.08 11.82 2.53
CA MET A 79 7.24 12.38 3.60
C MET A 79 7.53 11.68 4.92
N THR A 80 8.54 12.19 5.61
CA THR A 80 8.93 11.77 6.96
C THR A 80 7.82 12.08 7.96
N GLY A 81 7.88 11.40 9.10
CA GLY A 81 7.12 11.81 10.26
C GLY A 81 8.01 12.23 11.42
N VAL A 82 7.35 12.66 12.48
CA VAL A 82 7.97 13.60 13.43
C VAL A 82 8.37 12.96 14.76
N VAL A 83 7.64 11.91 15.16
CA VAL A 83 7.69 11.39 16.54
C VAL A 83 8.39 10.04 16.61
N THR A 84 8.02 9.12 15.72
CA THR A 84 8.47 7.73 15.78
C THR A 84 8.62 7.15 14.38
N GLU A 85 9.57 6.23 14.22
CA GLU A 85 9.77 5.48 12.99
C GLU A 85 9.87 3.97 13.24
N VAL A 86 9.39 3.18 12.27
CA VAL A 86 9.57 1.72 12.24
C VAL A 86 10.02 1.31 10.86
N HIS A 87 11.13 0.57 10.78
CA HIS A 87 11.72 0.11 9.52
C HIS A 87 11.38 -1.35 9.22
N PHE A 88 11.05 -1.63 7.97
CA PHE A 88 10.92 -2.96 7.39
C PHE A 88 11.83 -3.10 6.17
N TYR A 89 12.58 -4.19 6.15
CA TYR A 89 13.55 -4.49 5.11
C TYR A 89 13.11 -5.71 4.29
N HIS A 90 13.68 -5.86 3.10
CA HIS A 90 13.52 -7.08 2.31
C HIS A 90 13.98 -8.31 3.12
N PRO A 91 13.27 -9.47 3.08
CA PRO A 91 12.11 -9.79 2.24
C PRO A 91 10.75 -9.48 2.89
N LYS A 92 10.71 -8.90 4.09
CA LYS A 92 9.45 -8.63 4.82
C LYS A 92 8.55 -7.63 4.09
N VAL A 93 9.16 -6.76 3.30
CA VAL A 93 8.53 -5.86 2.33
C VAL A 93 9.27 -5.98 1.01
N ARG A 94 8.55 -6.10 -0.10
CA ARG A 94 9.16 -6.30 -1.42
C ARG A 94 8.88 -5.15 -2.38
N ASN A 95 7.86 -4.36 -2.10
CA ASN A 95 7.43 -3.24 -2.92
C ASN A 95 6.71 -2.19 -2.07
N ALA A 96 6.41 -1.05 -2.68
CA ALA A 96 5.67 0.05 -2.05
C ALA A 96 4.28 -0.35 -1.55
N CYS A 97 3.60 -1.29 -2.20
CA CYS A 97 2.28 -1.75 -1.77
C CYS A 97 2.35 -2.64 -0.51
N ASP A 98 3.41 -3.43 -0.36
CA ASP A 98 3.70 -4.11 0.90
C ASP A 98 3.96 -3.07 2.01
N CYS A 99 4.63 -1.96 1.69
CA CYS A 99 4.90 -0.89 2.65
C CYS A 99 3.61 -0.17 3.10
N ALA A 100 2.79 0.27 2.15
CA ALA A 100 1.48 0.85 2.44
C ALA A 100 0.59 -0.10 3.25
N ALA A 101 0.62 -1.39 2.92
CA ALA A 101 -0.09 -2.41 3.69
C ALA A 101 0.42 -2.54 5.14
N LYS A 102 1.73 -2.42 5.38
CA LYS A 102 2.27 -2.43 6.75
C LYS A 102 1.76 -1.26 7.59
N CYS A 103 1.48 -0.12 6.96
CA CYS A 103 0.82 0.99 7.61
C CYS A 103 -0.65 0.68 7.90
N LEU A 104 -1.39 0.15 6.92
CA LEU A 104 -2.80 -0.24 7.07
C LEU A 104 -3.06 -1.31 8.14
N GLU A 105 -2.08 -2.20 8.36
CA GLU A 105 -2.06 -3.19 9.45
C GLU A 105 -1.87 -2.54 10.85
N ARG A 106 -1.53 -1.24 10.89
CA ARG A 106 -1.10 -0.47 12.06
C ARG A 106 -1.88 0.86 12.20
N PRO A 107 -3.23 0.83 12.20
CA PRO A 107 -4.03 2.05 12.13
C PRO A 107 -3.89 2.97 13.35
N ASN A 108 -3.47 2.43 14.50
CA ASN A 108 -3.33 3.20 15.75
C ASN A 108 -1.95 3.85 15.90
N ASN A 109 -0.98 3.51 15.06
CA ASN A 109 0.43 3.86 15.21
C ASN A 109 1.12 4.23 13.90
N CYS A 110 0.44 4.12 12.77
CA CYS A 110 0.93 4.56 11.47
C CYS A 110 -0.04 5.56 10.83
N THR A 111 0.49 6.71 10.45
CA THR A 111 -0.23 7.70 9.64
C THR A 111 0.50 8.00 8.32
N ASN A 112 1.73 7.52 8.19
CA ASN A 112 2.66 7.83 7.12
C ASN A 112 3.52 6.62 6.81
N TRP A 113 3.82 6.42 5.54
CA TRP A 113 4.76 5.39 5.11
C TRP A 113 5.61 5.92 3.96
N VAL A 114 6.86 5.46 3.89
CA VAL A 114 7.81 5.81 2.83
C VAL A 114 8.51 4.55 2.33
N TRP A 115 8.54 4.38 1.02
CA TRP A 115 9.30 3.33 0.33
C TRP A 115 10.48 3.98 -0.42
N LYS A 116 11.70 3.80 0.08
CA LYS A 116 12.93 4.45 -0.45
C LYS A 116 14.18 3.63 -0.16
N HIS A 117 15.31 3.99 -0.77
CA HIS A 117 16.60 3.43 -0.37
C HIS A 117 17.00 3.98 1.01
N THR A 118 17.39 3.08 1.92
CA THR A 118 17.93 3.43 3.24
C THR A 118 19.46 3.49 3.26
N PHE A 119 20.11 3.11 2.16
CA PHE A 119 21.57 3.05 2.01
C PHE A 119 22.24 2.18 3.10
N MET A 120 21.56 1.13 3.54
CA MET A 120 22.06 0.18 4.53
C MET A 120 22.28 -1.19 3.86
N PRO A 121 23.28 -1.34 2.97
CA PRO A 121 23.43 -2.52 2.12
C PRO A 121 23.58 -3.81 2.93
N ASP A 122 24.19 -3.76 4.12
CA ASP A 122 24.34 -4.91 5.02
C ASP A 122 23.01 -5.40 5.61
N VAL A 123 21.96 -4.57 5.55
CA VAL A 123 20.63 -4.84 6.11
C VAL A 123 19.59 -5.05 5.01
N ASP A 124 19.59 -4.20 3.99
CA ASP A 124 18.57 -4.18 2.92
C ASP A 124 19.06 -4.78 1.58
N GLY A 125 20.34 -5.11 1.47
CA GLY A 125 20.94 -5.64 0.24
C GLY A 125 21.00 -4.62 -0.90
N GLY A 126 21.02 -3.32 -0.58
CA GLY A 126 20.97 -2.21 -1.54
C GLY A 126 19.58 -1.96 -2.11
N LYS A 127 18.53 -2.57 -1.54
CA LYS A 127 17.15 -2.43 -2.02
C LYS A 127 16.44 -1.26 -1.33
N ARG A 128 15.28 -0.89 -1.87
CA ARG A 128 14.35 -0.03 -1.15
C ARG A 128 13.80 -0.75 0.07
N SER A 129 13.56 0.03 1.11
CA SER A 129 13.04 -0.36 2.41
C SER A 129 11.78 0.46 2.71
N CYS A 130 10.99 -0.02 3.66
CA CYS A 130 9.79 0.65 4.11
C CYS A 130 10.01 1.27 5.48
N THR A 131 9.71 2.55 5.62
CA THR A 131 9.68 3.25 6.91
C THR A 131 8.26 3.70 7.19
N LEU A 132 7.73 3.37 8.36
CA LEU A 132 6.43 3.86 8.84
C LEU A 132 6.64 4.97 9.86
N TYR A 133 5.80 6.01 9.81
CA TYR A 133 5.81 7.10 10.78
C TYR A 133 4.43 7.37 11.39
N SER A 134 4.43 7.93 12.60
CA SER A 134 3.23 8.16 13.42
C SER A 134 2.52 9.50 13.19
N SER A 135 3.13 10.51 12.56
CA SER A 135 2.47 11.81 12.24
C SER A 135 3.21 12.56 11.12
N PRO A 136 2.54 13.32 10.23
CA PRO A 136 3.21 14.11 9.20
C PRO A 136 4.07 15.23 9.79
N ASN A 137 5.04 15.70 8.99
CA ASN A 137 5.95 16.80 9.29
C ASN A 137 5.29 17.98 10.01
N LEU A 138 5.96 18.49 11.05
CA LEU A 138 5.56 19.72 11.72
C LEU A 138 6.18 20.95 11.03
N PRO A 139 5.53 22.12 11.13
CA PRO A 139 6.16 23.40 10.84
C PRO A 139 7.47 23.60 11.62
N SER A 140 8.41 24.35 11.05
CA SER A 140 9.78 24.52 11.58
C SER A 140 9.87 25.19 12.95
N ASP A 141 8.79 25.84 13.37
CA ASP A 141 8.67 26.59 14.62
C ASP A 141 7.93 25.80 15.73
N VAL A 142 7.60 24.53 15.50
CA VAL A 142 6.97 23.67 16.49
C VAL A 142 8.01 22.77 17.18
N ASN A 143 8.17 22.99 18.49
CA ASN A 143 8.96 22.12 19.35
C ASN A 143 8.09 21.02 19.96
N LEU A 144 8.47 19.76 19.77
CA LEU A 144 7.83 18.63 20.44
C LEU A 144 8.50 18.35 21.79
N ALA A 145 7.68 18.20 22.83
CA ALA A 145 8.10 17.71 24.13
C ALA A 145 7.68 16.24 24.27
N TYR A 146 8.65 15.34 24.48
CA TYR A 146 8.40 13.91 24.67
C TYR A 146 8.48 13.55 26.15
N ASN A 147 7.51 12.78 26.63
CA ASN A 147 7.60 12.08 27.90
C ASN A 147 8.13 10.66 27.66
N LEU A 148 9.46 10.52 27.68
CA LEU A 148 10.15 9.27 27.39
C LEU A 148 9.87 8.17 28.44
N ASP A 149 9.55 8.55 29.67
CA ASP A 149 9.36 7.62 30.78
C ASP A 149 8.04 6.84 30.70
N LEU A 150 7.03 7.38 30.00
CA LEU A 150 5.70 6.76 29.84
C LEU A 150 5.45 6.19 28.44
N SER A 151 6.44 6.28 27.57
CA SER A 151 6.34 5.95 26.15
C SER A 151 6.81 4.52 25.87
N GLN A 152 6.05 3.72 25.11
CA GLN A 152 6.42 2.32 24.77
C GLN A 152 6.24 2.02 23.27
N GLY A 153 7.20 1.27 22.71
CA GLY A 153 7.09 0.72 21.34
C GLY A 153 7.57 1.67 20.23
N PHE A 154 8.35 2.70 20.57
CA PHE A 154 8.91 3.64 19.61
C PHE A 154 10.27 4.17 20.06
N LEU A 155 11.14 4.45 19.10
CA LEU A 155 12.44 5.09 19.31
C LEU A 155 12.33 6.58 18.97
N PRO A 156 13.03 7.47 19.70
CA PRO A 156 13.23 8.84 19.27
C PRO A 156 13.81 8.87 17.85
N LEU A 157 13.28 9.74 17.00
CA LEU A 157 13.75 9.89 15.63
C LEU A 157 15.20 10.38 15.62
N ASP A 158 16.06 9.80 14.76
CA ASP A 158 17.43 10.30 14.59
C ASP A 158 17.37 11.78 14.15
N PRO A 159 18.09 12.71 14.81
CA PRO A 159 18.13 14.11 14.38
C PRO A 159 18.50 14.30 12.89
N LYS A 160 19.25 13.38 12.29
CA LYS A 160 19.59 13.37 10.85
C LYS A 160 18.42 13.00 9.95
N ASN A 161 17.39 12.35 10.47
CA ASN A 161 16.15 12.01 9.74
C ASN A 161 15.15 13.18 9.72
N ASN A 162 15.56 14.37 10.21
CA ASN A 162 14.96 15.67 9.96
C ASN A 162 13.48 15.87 10.41
N PRO A 163 13.11 15.55 11.66
CA PRO A 163 11.71 15.71 12.12
C PRO A 163 11.25 17.17 12.25
N GLN A 164 12.16 18.13 12.41
CA GLN A 164 11.84 19.49 12.87
C GLN A 164 12.28 20.63 11.94
N ASN A 165 12.96 20.35 10.83
CA ASN A 165 13.32 21.41 9.88
C ASN A 165 12.19 21.50 8.86
N GLY A 166 11.11 22.21 9.24
CA GLY A 166 9.90 22.48 8.46
C GLY A 166 10.20 23.21 7.14
N SER A 167 10.78 22.46 6.22
CA SER A 167 11.23 22.84 4.90
C SER A 167 10.31 22.21 3.86
N ALA A 168 10.55 22.50 2.58
CA ALA A 168 9.90 21.76 1.50
C ALA A 168 10.06 20.25 1.70
N ALA A 169 9.03 19.47 1.39
CA ALA A 169 9.07 18.02 1.59
C ALA A 169 10.30 17.43 0.86
N PRO A 170 11.15 16.64 1.56
CA PRO A 170 12.40 16.17 0.97
C PRO A 170 12.11 15.17 -0.15
N LEU A 171 13.03 15.07 -1.11
CA LEU A 171 12.94 14.06 -2.16
C LEU A 171 13.46 12.71 -1.64
N THR A 172 13.01 11.63 -2.25
CA THR A 172 13.73 10.34 -2.16
C THR A 172 14.91 10.34 -3.12
N PHE A 173 16.01 9.66 -2.78
CA PHE A 173 17.24 9.64 -3.58
C PHE A 173 17.74 8.22 -3.87
N LEU A 174 18.50 8.08 -4.97
CA LEU A 174 19.17 6.84 -5.36
C LEU A 174 20.61 6.76 -4.82
N ASP A 175 21.13 7.84 -4.24
CA ASP A 175 22.48 7.97 -3.74
C ASP A 175 22.52 8.61 -2.34
N ALA A 176 23.50 8.23 -1.52
CA ALA A 176 23.66 8.75 -0.16
C ALA A 176 24.05 10.24 -0.10
N ALA A 177 24.55 10.79 -1.21
CA ALA A 177 24.89 12.22 -1.33
C ALA A 177 23.67 13.09 -1.67
N ASN A 178 22.48 12.50 -1.84
CA ASN A 178 21.24 13.18 -2.17
C ASN A 178 21.33 14.02 -3.47
N THR A 179 22.01 13.51 -4.50
CA THR A 179 22.19 14.23 -5.77
C THR A 179 21.33 13.67 -6.90
N ILE A 180 20.82 12.44 -6.77
CA ILE A 180 20.05 11.73 -7.81
C ILE A 180 18.65 11.43 -7.27
N PRO A 181 17.64 12.25 -7.59
CA PRO A 181 16.26 12.01 -7.15
C PRO A 181 15.72 10.65 -7.63
N ASP A 182 15.15 9.91 -6.70
CA ASP A 182 14.47 8.64 -6.96
C ASP A 182 13.01 8.91 -7.36
N ARG A 183 12.76 8.90 -8.67
CA ARG A 183 11.40 9.07 -9.21
C ARG A 183 10.43 7.95 -8.84
N PHE A 184 10.90 6.84 -8.27
CA PHE A 184 10.09 5.68 -7.89
C PHE A 184 9.96 5.52 -6.38
N GLY A 185 10.71 6.29 -5.61
CA GLY A 185 10.43 6.45 -4.19
C GLY A 185 9.04 7.03 -4.02
N VAL A 186 8.37 6.67 -2.93
CA VAL A 186 6.97 7.05 -2.72
C VAL A 186 6.66 7.10 -1.25
N SER A 187 5.90 8.12 -0.87
CA SER A 187 5.34 8.24 0.46
C SER A 187 3.84 8.35 0.40
N GLY A 188 3.11 7.81 1.37
CA GLY A 188 1.66 7.95 1.44
C GLY A 188 1.15 8.19 2.83
N PHE A 189 -0.06 8.73 2.89
CA PHE A 189 -0.77 8.95 4.15
C PHE A 189 -1.78 7.86 4.41
N MET A 190 -1.99 7.59 5.69
CA MET A 190 -3.08 6.79 6.19
C MET A 190 -3.77 7.53 7.33
N VAL A 191 -5.10 7.45 7.36
CA VAL A 191 -5.88 7.91 8.51
C VAL A 191 -6.94 6.87 8.84
N GLN A 192 -7.18 6.64 10.13
CA GLN A 192 -8.38 5.98 10.61
C GLN A 192 -9.29 7.03 11.28
N ASP A 193 -10.58 7.07 10.92
CA ASP A 193 -11.55 7.94 11.60
C ASP A 193 -12.05 7.34 12.91
N GLN A 194 -12.81 8.12 13.67
CA GLN A 194 -13.40 7.72 14.95
C GLN A 194 -14.42 6.56 14.81
N ASN A 195 -14.87 6.25 13.58
CA ASN A 195 -15.77 5.14 13.26
C ASN A 195 -15.01 3.91 12.74
N ASN A 196 -13.69 3.84 12.97
CA ASN A 196 -12.78 2.80 12.51
C ASN A 196 -12.59 2.70 10.99
N ARG A 197 -13.06 3.67 10.20
CA ARG A 197 -12.89 3.68 8.74
C ARG A 197 -11.48 4.08 8.36
N GLN A 198 -10.86 3.34 7.44
CA GLN A 198 -9.48 3.56 7.01
C GLN A 198 -9.43 4.23 5.64
N PHE A 199 -8.55 5.22 5.52
CA PHE A 199 -8.36 6.01 4.31
C PHE A 199 -6.91 5.94 3.87
N CYS A 200 -6.75 5.71 2.57
CA CYS A 200 -5.54 5.70 1.78
C CYS A 200 -5.99 6.18 0.38
#